data_AF-A0A1Y2BKQ8-F1
#
_entry.id   AF-A0A1Y2BKQ8-F1
#
_cell.length_a   1.000
_cell.length_b   1.000
_cell.length_c   1.000
_cell.angle_alpha   90.00
_cell.angle_beta   90.00
_cell.angle_gamma   90.00
#
_symmetry.space_group_name_H-M   'P 1'
#
loop_
_entity.id
_entity.type
_entity.pdbx_description
1 polymer ?
#
loop_
_entity_poly.entity_id
_entity_poly.type
_entity_poly.pdbx_seq_one_letter_code
_entity_poly.pdbx_strand_id
1 'polypeptide(L)'
;CTSGIHETGAFVGCLRKYLGWNFNSIVVEYRCFAGSKSRYLIGQFIELFDVDLVTLPRDVSVLPFWFVEFQRVVVSADVSLITDSEFRIEYTGRR
;
A
#
# COMPACT_ATOMS: atom_id res chain seq x y z
N CYS A 1 14.04 -19.04 -4.58
CA CYS A 1 13.91 -18.61 -3.18
C CYS A 1 14.30 -19.77 -2.26
N THR A 2 15.42 -19.69 -1.53
CA THR A 2 15.91 -20.80 -0.68
C THR A 2 15.38 -20.72 0.76
N SER A 3 15.00 -19.53 1.24
CA SER A 3 14.31 -19.36 2.54
C SER A 3 13.05 -18.49 2.45
N GLY A 4 12.81 -17.76 1.35
CA GLY A 4 11.63 -16.91 1.16
C GLY A 4 11.58 -15.67 2.06
N ILE A 5 12.41 -15.57 3.10
CA ILE A 5 12.37 -14.48 4.08
C ILE A 5 12.59 -13.10 3.43
N HIS A 6 13.49 -13.00 2.46
CA HIS A 6 13.84 -11.71 1.87
C HIS A 6 12.93 -11.35 0.70
N GLU A 7 12.77 -12.27 -0.25
CA GLU A 7 11.99 -12.04 -1.46
C GLU A 7 10.49 -11.95 -1.14
N THR A 8 9.97 -12.86 -0.31
CA THR A 8 8.57 -12.80 0.14
C THR A 8 8.36 -11.61 1.08
N GLY A 9 9.32 -11.29 1.95
CA GLY A 9 9.24 -10.12 2.83
C GLY A 9 9.17 -8.79 2.09
N ALA A 10 9.97 -8.64 1.02
CA ALA A 10 9.90 -7.47 0.14
C ALA A 10 8.53 -7.40 -0.57
N PHE A 11 8.07 -8.52 -1.15
CA PHE A 11 6.79 -8.56 -1.85
C PHE A 11 5.61 -8.24 -0.94
N VAL A 12 5.54 -8.87 0.23
CA VAL A 12 4.49 -8.60 1.22
C VAL A 12 4.55 -7.16 1.72
N GLY A 13 5.75 -6.61 1.92
CA GLY A 13 5.93 -5.21 2.30
C GLY A 13 5.40 -4.23 1.24
N CYS A 14 5.72 -4.46 -0.03
CA CYS A 14 5.18 -3.66 -1.14
C CYS A 14 3.65 -3.78 -1.25
N LEU A 15 3.11 -4.99 -1.07
CA LEU A 15 1.66 -5.20 -1.07
C LEU A 15 1.00 -4.45 0.09
N ARG A 16 1.52 -4.56 1.32
CA ARG A 16 1.00 -3.83 2.48
C ARG A 16 1.03 -2.31 2.28
N LYS A 17 2.10 -1.80 1.65
CA LYS A 17 2.21 -0.39 1.28
C LYS A 17 1.15 0.02 0.26
N TYR A 18 0.89 -0.82 -0.75
CA TYR A 18 -0.22 -0.65 -1.69
C TYR A 18 -1.58 -0.65 -0.99
N LEU A 19 -1.73 -1.46 0.06
CA LEU A 19 -2.92 -1.49 0.91
C LEU A 19 -3.01 -0.29 1.89
N GLY A 20 -2.20 0.76 1.74
CA GLY A 20 -2.29 1.95 2.61
C GLY A 20 -1.86 1.70 4.06
N TRP A 21 -1.11 0.64 4.35
CA TRP A 21 -0.59 0.41 5.70
C TRP A 21 0.56 1.38 6.02
N ASN A 22 0.67 1.76 7.29
CA ASN A 22 1.78 2.60 7.75
C ASN A 22 3.13 1.87 7.61
N PHE A 23 4.11 2.53 7.00
CA PHE A 23 5.46 1.98 6.78
C PHE A 23 6.11 1.39 8.03
N ASN A 24 5.97 2.07 9.18
CA ASN A 24 6.59 1.63 10.43
C ASN A 24 6.01 0.28 10.90
N SER A 25 4.68 0.10 10.73
CA SER A 25 4.02 -1.18 11.03
C SER A 25 4.53 -2.30 10.13
N ILE A 26 4.71 -2.04 8.84
CA ILE A 26 5.23 -3.02 7.86
C ILE A 26 6.65 -3.44 8.22
N VAL A 27 7.53 -2.50 8.57
CA VAL A 27 8.92 -2.80 8.92
C VAL A 27 9.02 -3.62 10.21
N VAL A 28 8.16 -3.34 11.20
CA VAL A 28 8.09 -4.15 12.42
C VAL A 28 7.63 -5.57 12.12
N GLU A 29 6.57 -5.76 11.33
CA GLU A 29 6.09 -7.08 10.89
C GLU A 29 7.19 -7.86 10.17
N TYR A 30 7.89 -7.22 9.22
CA TYR A 30 9.01 -7.82 8.50
C TYR A 30 10.15 -8.24 9.42
N ARG A 31 10.55 -7.38 10.38
CA ARG A 31 11.62 -7.69 11.34
C ARG A 31 11.22 -8.83 12.27
N CYS A 32 9.97 -8.87 12.73
CA CYS A 32 9.43 -9.98 13.50
C CYS A 32 9.47 -11.30 12.72
N PHE A 33 9.11 -11.28 11.43
CA PHE A 33 9.13 -12.47 10.58
C PHE A 33 10.55 -12.94 10.24
N ALA A 34 11.45 -12.02 9.90
CA ALA A 34 12.82 -12.34 9.51
C ALA A 34 13.74 -12.64 10.70
N GLY A 35 13.40 -12.16 11.90
CA GLY A 35 14.16 -12.34 13.13
C GLY A 35 15.63 -11.96 12.96
N SER A 36 16.53 -12.90 13.27
CA SER A 36 17.98 -12.73 13.18
C SER A 36 18.51 -12.61 11.74
N LYS A 37 17.70 -12.92 10.73
CA LYS A 37 18.05 -12.80 9.30
C LYS A 37 17.46 -11.55 8.67
N SER A 38 16.95 -10.58 9.44
CA SER A 38 16.42 -9.34 8.85
C SER A 38 17.52 -8.56 8.13
N ARG A 39 17.22 -8.05 6.92
CA ARG A 39 18.13 -7.19 6.15
C ARG A 39 17.57 -5.78 6.10
N TYR A 40 18.39 -4.80 6.47
CA TYR A 40 18.01 -3.39 6.40
C TYR A 40 17.63 -2.96 4.97
N LEU A 41 18.31 -3.50 3.96
CA LEU A 41 18.04 -3.22 2.54
C LEU A 41 16.59 -3.52 2.14
N ILE A 42 15.93 -4.51 2.76
CA ILE A 42 14.54 -4.82 2.46
C ILE A 42 13.60 -3.74 2.99
N GLY A 43 13.89 -3.19 4.18
CA GLY A 43 13.13 -2.05 4.71
C GLY A 43 13.28 -0.81 3.83
N GLN A 44 14.50 -0.52 3.37
CA GLN A 44 14.75 0.58 2.42
C GLN A 44 14.08 0.36 1.07
N PHE A 45 14.06 -0.89 0.57
CA PHE A 45 13.35 -1.22 -0.66
C PHE A 45 11.85 -0.94 -0.54
N ILE A 46 11.22 -1.34 0.57
CA ILE A 46 9.79 -1.08 0.83
C ILE A 46 9.53 0.44 0.93
N GLU A 47 10.44 1.19 1.55
CA GLU A 47 10.34 2.66 1.67
C GLU A 47 10.36 3.36 0.31
N LEU A 48 11.28 2.95 -0.57
CA LEU A 48 11.46 3.53 -1.90
C LEU A 48 10.49 2.99 -2.96
N PHE A 49 9.70 1.95 -2.64
CA PHE A 49 8.77 1.35 -3.60
C PHE A 49 7.65 2.34 -3.97
N ASP A 50 7.58 2.71 -5.24
CA ASP A 50 6.52 3.55 -5.78
C ASP A 50 5.27 2.71 -6.07
N VAL A 51 4.16 3.09 -5.44
CA VAL A 51 2.87 2.40 -5.52
C VAL A 51 2.17 2.70 -6.84
N ASP A 52 2.45 3.87 -7.45
CA ASP A 52 1.79 4.34 -8.67
C ASP A 52 2.25 3.57 -9.91
N LEU A 53 3.38 2.87 -9.82
CA LEU A 53 3.89 1.98 -10.87
C LEU A 53 3.11 0.67 -10.97
N VAL A 54 2.23 0.36 -10.01
CA VAL A 54 1.44 -0.87 -10.00
C VAL A 54 0.24 -0.73 -10.95
N THR A 55 0.34 -1.32 -12.13
CA THR A 55 -0.76 -1.35 -13.10
C THR A 55 -1.71 -2.50 -12.81
N LEU A 56 -2.96 -2.18 -12.49
CA LEU A 56 -4.03 -3.17 -12.38
C LEU A 56 -4.86 -3.24 -13.68
N PRO A 57 -5.50 -4.38 -13.96
CA PRO A 57 -6.51 -4.47 -14.99
C PRO A 57 -7.61 -3.43 -14.74
N ARG A 58 -7.99 -2.68 -15.78
CA ARG A 58 -9.08 -1.69 -15.70
C ARG A 58 -10.46 -2.35 -15.54
N ASP A 59 -10.55 -3.63 -15.91
CA ASP A 59 -11.78 -4.40 -15.85
C ASP A 59 -12.04 -4.87 -14.41
N VAL A 60 -12.96 -4.17 -13.73
CA VAL A 60 -13.36 -4.44 -12.33
C VAL A 60 -13.97 -5.84 -12.16
N SER A 61 -14.53 -6.43 -13.22
CA SER A 61 -15.09 -7.78 -13.21
C SER A 61 -14.04 -8.89 -13.10
N VAL A 62 -12.77 -8.60 -13.42
CA VAL A 62 -11.66 -9.55 -13.34
C VAL A 62 -11.01 -9.51 -11.96
N LEU A 63 -11.22 -8.42 -11.21
CA LEU A 63 -10.67 -8.24 -9.88
C LEU A 63 -11.49 -9.02 -8.83
N PRO A 64 -10.84 -9.67 -7.86
CA PRO A 64 -11.55 -10.32 -6.76
C PRO A 64 -12.40 -9.32 -5.97
N PHE A 65 -13.60 -9.74 -5.55
CA PHE A 65 -14.54 -8.85 -4.84
C PHE A 65 -13.93 -8.20 -3.59
N TRP A 66 -13.11 -8.96 -2.83
CA TRP A 66 -12.46 -8.47 -1.62
C TRP A 66 -11.47 -7.34 -1.91
N PHE A 67 -10.85 -7.34 -3.10
CA PHE A 67 -9.88 -6.34 -3.51
C PHE A 67 -10.56 -5.05 -3.96
N VAL A 68 -11.70 -5.17 -4.64
CA VAL A 68 -12.54 -4.01 -5.01
C VAL A 68 -13.06 -3.28 -3.78
N GLU A 69 -13.55 -4.03 -2.80
CA GLU A 69 -14.04 -3.45 -1.54
C GLU A 69 -12.91 -2.78 -0.76
N PHE A 70 -11.76 -3.42 -0.72
CA PHE A 70 -10.55 -2.87 -0.13
C PHE A 70 -10.15 -1.52 -0.76
N GLN A 71 -10.13 -1.43 -2.10
CA GLN A 71 -9.81 -0.17 -2.80
C GLN A 71 -10.79 0.95 -2.48
N ARG A 72 -12.09 0.65 -2.31
CA ARG A 72 -13.09 1.66 -1.91
C ARG A 72 -12.75 2.29 -0.56
N VAL A 73 -12.34 1.48 0.40
CA VAL A 73 -11.98 1.95 1.75
C VAL A 73 -10.71 2.81 1.71
N VAL A 74 -9.66 2.38 1.01
CA VAL A 74 -8.41 3.16 0.91
C VAL A 74 -8.64 4.49 0.19
N VAL A 75 -9.34 4.48 -0.94
CA VAL A 75 -9.69 5.70 -1.67
C VAL A 75 -10.52 6.63 -0.80
N SER A 76 -11.46 6.11 0.00
CA SER A 76 -12.24 6.94 0.92
C SER A 76 -11.40 7.60 2.02
N ALA A 77 -10.33 6.92 2.47
CA ALA A 77 -9.41 7.46 3.47
C ALA A 77 -8.54 8.59 2.89
N ASP A 78 -8.03 8.44 1.67
CA ASP A 78 -7.28 9.51 0.98
C ASP A 78 -8.16 10.71 0.65
N VAL A 79 -9.41 10.48 0.20
CA VAL A 79 -10.39 11.57 -0.01
C VAL A 79 -10.73 12.25 1.31
N SER A 80 -10.83 11.52 2.43
CA SER A 80 -11.07 12.14 3.73
C SER A 80 -9.93 13.04 4.20
N LEU A 81 -8.67 12.67 3.93
CA LEU A 81 -7.50 13.52 4.19
C LEU A 81 -7.46 14.77 3.29
N ILE A 82 -7.98 14.67 2.06
CA ILE A 82 -8.19 15.85 1.21
C ILE A 82 -9.29 16.74 1.82
N THR A 83 -10.42 16.17 2.26
CA THR A 83 -11.54 16.95 2.82
C THR A 83 -11.30 17.53 4.22
N ASP A 84 -10.39 16.95 5.01
CA ASP A 84 -9.98 17.52 6.31
C ASP A 84 -8.98 18.68 6.15
N SER A 85 -8.30 18.79 5.00
CA SER A 85 -7.36 19.90 4.72
C SER A 85 -7.96 21.04 3.89
N GLU A 86 -9.12 20.83 3.26
CA GLU A 86 -9.79 21.81 2.38
C GLU A 86 -11.16 22.25 2.91
N PHE A 87 -11.20 22.92 4.07
CA PHE A 87 -12.16 24.02 4.25
C PHE A 87 -11.53 25.31 3.71
N ARG A 88 -11.28 25.40 2.39
CA ARG A 88 -11.23 26.65 1.59
C ARG A 88 -10.84 26.35 0.13
N ILE A 89 -11.80 26.03 -0.73
CA ILE A 89 -12.09 26.70 -2.01
C ILE A 89 -13.24 25.95 -2.70
N GLU A 90 -14.21 26.75 -3.15
CA GLU A 90 -15.39 26.33 -3.88
C GLU A 90 -15.04 25.53 -5.15
N TYR A 91 -15.59 24.32 -5.28
CA TYR A 91 -15.86 23.74 -6.59
C TYR A 91 -17.34 23.87 -6.91
N THR A 92 -17.68 25.10 -7.32
CA THR A 92 -18.76 25.38 -8.25
C THR A 92 -18.67 24.43 -9.46
N GLY A 93 -19.72 23.65 -9.65
CA GLY A 93 -20.29 23.23 -10.94
C GLY A 93 -19.38 22.62 -12.01
N ARG A 94 -19.67 21.36 -12.36
CA ARG A 94 -19.80 21.01 -13.77
C ARG A 94 -20.84 19.91 -13.98
N ARG A 95 -21.71 20.21 -14.94
CA ARG A 95 -22.74 19.37 -15.55
C ARG A 95 -22.17 18.05 -16.06
#